data_AF-V4Y5K8-F1
#
_entry.id   AF-V4Y5K8-F1
#
_cell.length_a   1.000
_cell.length_b   1.000
_cell.length_c   1.000
_cell.angle_alpha   90.00
_cell.angle_beta   90.00
_cell.angle_gamma   90.00
#
_symmetry.space_group_name_H-M   'P 1'
#
loop_
_entity.id
_entity.type
_entity.pdbx_description
1 polymer ?
#
loop_
_entity_poly.entity_id
_entity_poly.type
_entity_poly.pdbx_seq_one_letter_code
_entity_poly.pdbx_strand_id
1 'polypeptide(L)'
;MDEDWITVARFTDVNQAFILQDCLQAAGVPAEVADAHMAQTHSLLAFAIPARLQVPHSWQAQALRVLEAFDRGDFALPDDHDLGEPE
;
A
#
# COMPACT_ATOMS: atom_id res chain seq x y z
N MET A 1 -10.66 21.87 -7.15
CA MET A 1 -11.70 20.87 -6.88
C MET A 1 -11.08 19.91 -5.90
N ASP A 2 -11.63 19.83 -4.70
CA ASP A 2 -11.21 18.83 -3.71
C ASP A 2 -11.58 17.45 -4.28
N GLU A 3 -10.58 16.60 -4.49
CA GLU A 3 -10.80 15.23 -4.94
C GLU A 3 -11.01 14.34 -3.72
N ASP A 4 -12.08 13.54 -3.73
CA ASP A 4 -12.38 12.62 -2.63
C ASP A 4 -11.39 11.45 -2.61
N TRP A 5 -10.82 11.21 -1.44
CA TRP A 5 -9.97 10.04 -1.18
C TRP A 5 -10.81 8.88 -0.70
N ILE A 6 -10.70 7.74 -1.37
CA ILE A 6 -11.47 6.54 -1.05
C ILE A 6 -10.56 5.41 -0.60
N THR A 7 -11.07 4.54 0.28
CA THR A 7 -10.33 3.36 0.73
C THR A 7 -10.46 2.22 -0.27
N VAL A 8 -9.33 1.71 -0.75
CA VAL A 8 -9.25 0.57 -1.67
C VAL A 8 -8.88 -0.74 -0.98
N ALA A 9 -8.20 -0.67 0.17
CA ALA A 9 -7.85 -1.83 0.98
C ALA A 9 -7.70 -1.48 2.46
N ARG A 10 -7.83 -2.47 3.34
CA ARG A 10 -7.64 -2.34 4.79
C ARG A 10 -6.68 -3.40 5.28
N PHE A 11 -5.78 -3.02 6.19
CA PHE A 11 -4.74 -3.90 6.71
C PHE A 11 -4.73 -3.88 8.23
N THR A 12 -4.53 -5.06 8.82
CA THR A 12 -4.22 -5.20 10.25
C THR A 12 -2.73 -5.04 10.54
N ASP A 13 -1.89 -5.21 9.53
CA ASP A 13 -0.45 -4.95 9.57
C ASP A 13 -0.15 -3.67 8.77
N VAL A 14 0.37 -2.66 9.46
CA VAL A 14 0.69 -1.36 8.85
C VAL A 14 1.82 -1.48 7.82
N ASN A 15 2.76 -2.42 8.01
CA ASN A 15 3.86 -2.60 7.06
C ASN A 15 3.36 -3.08 5.70
N GLN A 16 2.37 -3.99 5.68
CA GLN A 16 1.75 -4.42 4.43
C GLN A 16 1.07 -3.25 3.71
N ALA A 17 0.43 -2.33 4.45
CA ALA A 17 -0.16 -1.15 3.85
C ALA A 17 0.88 -0.24 3.18
N PHE A 18 2.06 -0.07 3.80
CA PHE A 18 3.16 0.70 3.22
C PHE A 18 3.75 0.04 1.97
N ILE A 19 3.94 -1.28 1.98
CA ILE A 19 4.43 -2.01 0.80
C ILE A 19 3.49 -1.79 -0.40
N LEU A 20 2.17 -1.89 -0.18
CA LEU A 20 1.20 -1.69 -1.26
C LEU A 20 1.05 -0.21 -1.65
N GLN A 21 1.26 0.72 -0.72
CA GLN A 21 1.37 2.14 -1.05
C GLN A 21 2.52 2.40 -2.03
N ASP A 22 3.71 1.90 -1.72
CA ASP A 22 4.89 2.08 -2.58
C ASP A 22 4.70 1.41 -3.93
N CYS A 23 4.08 0.23 -3.97
CA CYS A 23 3.72 -0.45 -5.21
C CYS A 23 2.78 0.40 -6.09
N LEU A 24 1.73 1.00 -5.50
CA LEU A 24 0.82 1.89 -6.22
C LEU A 24 1.55 3.14 -6.73
N GLN A 25 2.38 3.76 -5.89
CA GLN A 25 3.13 4.95 -6.27
C GLN A 25 4.14 4.66 -7.38
N ALA A 26 4.82 3.51 -7.33
CA ALA A 26 5.72 3.05 -8.40
C ALA A 26 4.96 2.81 -9.73
N ALA A 27 3.70 2.39 -9.66
CA ALA A 27 2.81 2.27 -10.82
C ALA A 27 2.18 3.62 -11.27
N GLY A 28 2.60 4.73 -10.66
CA GLY A 28 2.10 6.08 -10.97
C GLY A 28 0.74 6.41 -10.37
N VAL A 29 0.24 5.60 -9.44
CA VAL A 29 -1.04 5.82 -8.76
C VAL A 29 -0.79 6.58 -7.45
N PRO A 30 -1.39 7.78 -7.26
CA PRO A 30 -1.33 8.47 -5.97
C PRO A 30 -1.98 7.62 -4.87
N ALA A 31 -1.25 7.35 -3.80
CA ALA A 31 -1.73 6.51 -2.70
C ALA A 31 -1.24 7.01 -1.33
N GLU A 32 -2.11 6.91 -0.33
CA GLU A 32 -1.84 7.27 1.06
C GLU A 32 -2.30 6.16 2.03
N VAL A 33 -1.53 5.94 3.10
CA VAL A 33 -1.94 5.08 4.21
C VAL A 33 -2.52 5.94 5.33
N ALA A 34 -3.84 5.92 5.46
CA ALA A 34 -4.54 6.55 6.57
C ALA A 34 -4.45 5.68 7.85
N ASP A 35 -4.53 6.35 9.00
CA ASP A 35 -4.52 5.78 10.36
C ASP A 35 -3.21 5.09 10.80
N ALA A 36 -2.18 5.05 9.94
CA ALA A 36 -0.86 4.53 10.32
C ALA A 36 -0.27 5.23 11.54
N HIS A 37 -0.39 6.56 11.61
CA HIS A 37 0.09 7.33 12.77
C HIS A 37 -0.73 7.01 14.03
N MET A 38 -2.04 6.80 13.91
CA MET A 38 -2.88 6.45 15.05
C MET A 38 -2.53 5.06 15.61
N ALA A 39 -2.30 4.08 14.74
CA ALA A 39 -1.84 2.74 15.12
C ALA A 39 -0.46 2.77 15.79
N GLN A 40 0.48 3.59 15.28
CA GLN A 40 1.81 3.75 15.88
C GLN A 40 1.75 4.41 17.27
N THR A 41 0.98 5.49 17.41
CA THR A 41 0.83 6.21 18.68
C THR A 41 0.10 5.37 19.74
N HIS A 42 -0.85 4.53 19.33
CA HIS A 42 -1.61 3.66 20.22
C HIS A 42 -1.24 2.18 20.04
N SER A 43 0.04 1.85 20.20
CA SER A 43 0.59 0.51 19.94
C SER A 43 -0.14 -0.64 20.64
N LEU A 44 -0.61 -0.45 21.88
CA LEU A 44 -1.40 -1.46 22.63
C LEU A 44 -2.79 -1.73 22.03
N LEU A 45 -3.34 -0.77 21.28
CA LEU A 45 -4.65 -0.86 20.62
C LEU A 45 -4.51 -0.99 19.09
N ALA A 46 -3.29 -1.11 18.57
CA ALA A 46 -3.03 -1.11 17.13
C ALA A 46 -3.82 -2.18 16.38
N PHE A 47 -4.05 -3.34 17.00
CA PHE A 47 -4.86 -4.43 16.42
C PHE A 47 -6.33 -4.02 16.15
N ALA A 48 -6.85 -3.02 16.86
CA ALA A 48 -8.21 -2.52 16.72
C ALA A 48 -8.32 -1.34 15.74
N ILE A 49 -7.19 -0.86 15.19
CA ILE A 49 -7.12 0.30 14.29
C ILE A 49 -6.61 -0.19 12.94
N PRO A 50 -7.49 -0.59 12.01
CA PRO A 50 -7.04 -1.03 10.70
C PRO A 50 -6.46 0.13 9.90
N ALA A 51 -5.25 -0.04 9.37
CA ALA A 51 -4.69 0.89 8.40
C ALA A 51 -5.51 0.86 7.11
N ARG A 52 -5.76 2.03 6.52
CA ARG A 52 -6.55 2.16 5.29
C ARG A 52 -5.67 2.67 4.17
N LEU A 53 -5.57 1.91 3.09
CA LEU A 53 -4.92 2.36 1.87
C LEU A 53 -5.93 3.12 1.03
N GLN A 54 -5.63 4.38 0.74
CA GLN A 54 -6.51 5.31 0.06
C GLN A 54 -5.90 5.85 -1.22
N VAL A 55 -6.75 6.11 -2.20
CA VAL A 55 -6.39 6.74 -3.49
C VAL A 55 -7.44 7.80 -3.85
N PRO A 56 -7.12 8.79 -4.69
CA PRO A 56 -8.12 9.69 -5.21
C PRO A 56 -9.15 8.92 -6.04
N HIS A 57 -10.42 9.29 -5.93
CA HIS A 57 -11.54 8.53 -6.52
C HIS A 57 -11.37 8.28 -8.03
N SER A 58 -10.81 9.22 -8.79
CA SER A 58 -10.56 9.03 -10.23
C SER A 58 -9.57 7.89 -10.55
N TRP A 59 -8.71 7.52 -9.60
CA TRP A 59 -7.68 6.49 -9.75
C TRP A 59 -8.12 5.11 -9.27
N GLN A 60 -9.34 4.96 -8.73
CA GLN A 60 -9.81 3.71 -8.14
C GLN A 60 -9.59 2.49 -9.05
N ALA A 61 -10.01 2.59 -10.31
CA ALA A 61 -9.93 1.48 -11.25
C ALA A 61 -8.48 1.08 -11.55
N GLN A 62 -7.57 2.06 -11.64
CA GLN A 62 -6.15 1.77 -11.84
C GLN A 62 -5.53 1.15 -10.59
N ALA A 63 -5.86 1.66 -9.40
CA ALA A 63 -5.39 1.13 -8.14
C ALA A 63 -5.79 -0.35 -7.97
N LEU A 64 -7.06 -0.68 -8.21
CA LEU A 64 -7.55 -2.06 -8.12
C LEU A 64 -6.82 -3.01 -9.08
N ARG A 65 -6.47 -2.56 -10.30
CA ARG A 65 -5.69 -3.39 -11.23
C ARG A 65 -4.27 -3.65 -10.75
N VAL A 66 -3.61 -2.65 -10.15
CA VAL A 66 -2.26 -2.83 -9.57
C VAL A 66 -2.32 -3.78 -8.38
N LEU A 67 -3.33 -3.63 -7.52
CA LEU A 67 -3.54 -4.54 -6.38
C LEU A 67 -3.78 -5.98 -6.83
N GLU A 68 -4.57 -6.19 -7.88
CA GLU A 68 -4.78 -7.51 -8.47
C GLU A 68 -3.49 -8.09 -9.07
N ALA A 69 -2.69 -7.28 -9.77
CA ALA A 69 -1.39 -7.70 -10.29
C ALA A 69 -0.42 -8.08 -9.15
N PHE A 70 -0.45 -7.35 -8.04
CA PHE A 70 0.32 -7.69 -6.85
C PHE A 70 -0.11 -9.01 -6.22
N ASP A 71 -1.41 -9.22 -6.05
CA ASP A 71 -1.96 -10.48 -5.50
C ASP A 71 -1.62 -11.70 -6.37
N ARG A 72 -1.60 -11.52 -7.69
CA ARG A 72 -1.14 -12.55 -8.64
C ARG A 72 0.37 -12.84 -8.58
N GLY A 73 1.15 -11.97 -7.92
CA GLY A 73 2.60 -12.08 -7.85
C GLY A 73 3.34 -11.49 -9.05
N ASP A 74 2.71 -10.64 -9.86
CA ASP A 74 3.35 -10.01 -11.04
C ASP A 74 4.54 -9.11 -10.65
N PHE A 75 4.62 -8.70 -9.38
CA PHE A 75 5.72 -7.92 -8.79
C PHE A 75 6.68 -8.76 -7.95
N ALA A 76 6.59 -10.10 -7.99
CA ALA A 76 7.53 -10.96 -7.27
C ALA A 76 8.95 -10.77 -7.82
N LEU A 77 9.92 -10.59 -6.94
CA LEU A 77 11.32 -10.61 -7.31
C LEU A 77 11.74 -12.05 -7.61
N PRO A 78 12.51 -12.31 -8.68
CA PRO A 78 13.04 -13.63 -8.94
C PRO A 78 14.00 -14.05 -7.82
N ASP A 79 13.92 -15.32 -7.40
CA ASP A 79 14.72 -15.88 -6.29
C ASP A 79 16.24 -15.78 -6.52
N ASP A 80 16.67 -15.62 -7.76
CA ASP A 80 18.09 -15.55 -8.18
C ASP A 80 18.61 -14.11 -8.30
N HIS A 81 17.92 -13.13 -7.72
CA HIS A 81 18.37 -11.74 -7.70
C HIS A 81 19.51 -11.55 -6.68
N ASP A 82 20.71 -11.95 -7.08
CA ASP A 82 21.95 -11.64 -6.37
C ASP A 82 22.20 -10.13 -6.44
N LEU A 83 22.02 -9.44 -5.32
CA LEU A 83 22.39 -8.04 -5.15
C LEU A 83 23.92 -7.98 -5.13
N GLY A 84 24.54 -8.01 -6.30
CA GLY A 84 25.98 -8.10 -6.48
C GLY A 84 26.76 -7.26 -5.48
N GLU A 85 27.82 -7.86 -4.92
CA GLU A 85 28.64 -7.28 -3.85
C GLU A 85 29.07 -5.83 -4.20
N PRO A 86 28.91 -4.86 -3.28
CA PRO A 86 29.35 -3.48 -3.52
C PRO A 86 30.89 -3.42 -3.63
N GLU A 87 31.40 -2.86 -4.73
CA GLU A 87 32.83 -2.50 -4.91
C GLU A 87 33.26 -1.32 -4.02
#